data_AF-A0A8C9YKN0-F1
#
_entry.id   AF-A0A8C9YKN0-F1
#
_cell.length_a   1.000
_cell.length_b   1.000
_cell.length_c   1.000
_cell.angle_alpha   90.00
_cell.angle_beta   90.00
_cell.angle_gamma   90.00
#
_symmetry.space_group_name_H-M   'P 1'
#
loop_
_entity.id
_entity.type
_entity.pdbx_description
1 polymer ?
#
loop_
_entity_poly.entity_id
_entity_poly.type
_entity_poly.pdbx_seq_one_letter_code
_entity_poly.pdbx_strand_id
1 'polypeptide(L)'
;MSVKHAISRGLELGRSVFQLGLLKSGGRVAAKLRADRFRVGPSVRTVQPQAFLPSRYRYYRTSLKGLAAQLQSAGFRRGFSGGSPRNRAVFLAFGLGVGLIEQQLEDDRNSAATCEEIQAVFRKKRFQSPLKPFTSGYKLEDYIIGNQIGKGSNAAVYEAAARFAPPKESTSKCSMVQLREEEEEGETARSLTCCSLRTFPMAVKMMWNFGAGSSSEAILKSMSQELVPAGPLALKQEKEEIALDGQFGVLPKRVSAHPNVIRVYRAFTADVPLLAGAQEEYPDVLPARLNPAGLGNNRTLFLVMKNYPGTLRQYLEMSTPGRRQGSLMVLQLLEGVDHLCRQGVAHRDLKSDNVLLEFDSDGCPRLVITDFGCCLAQSDCKLQLPFNSMWVNRGGNASLMAPEVATAVPGWGVVIDYSKADAWAVGAISYEIFGQPNPFYRAVGLESRSYQEKQLPPLPSGIPADVQLVIQLLLRRNPSKRPSARVAANMLHLSLWGRKALANQDSVGLRKVADWLLCQSAVVLLKGCSGLRGNMVEAELQRSFLSNLDLEDLRTAVGFLLYGREQRQACVLSA
;
A
#
# COMPACT_ATOMS: atom_id res chain seq x y z
N MET A 1 -36.93 21.97 -23.68
CA MET A 1 -36.04 22.23 -22.52
C MET A 1 -34.70 22.82 -23.00
N SER A 2 -33.92 23.39 -22.08
CA SER A 2 -32.44 23.58 -22.20
C SER A 2 -31.85 24.54 -23.25
N VAL A 3 -32.24 25.82 -23.18
CA VAL A 3 -31.28 26.94 -23.34
C VAL A 3 -30.99 27.60 -21.98
N LYS A 4 -31.98 27.64 -21.08
CA LYS A 4 -31.85 28.06 -19.68
C LYS A 4 -30.75 27.31 -18.88
N HIS A 5 -30.53 26.02 -19.14
CA HIS A 5 -29.49 25.24 -18.44
C HIS A 5 -28.06 25.58 -18.92
N ALA A 6 -27.88 25.85 -20.22
CA ALA A 6 -26.58 26.26 -20.78
C ALA A 6 -26.17 27.66 -20.27
N ILE A 7 -27.13 28.59 -20.20
CA ILE A 7 -26.94 29.92 -19.63
C ILE A 7 -26.59 29.85 -18.13
N SER A 8 -27.13 28.89 -17.38
CA SER A 8 -26.82 28.71 -15.95
C SER A 8 -25.36 28.28 -15.71
N ARG A 9 -24.82 27.33 -16.50
CA ARG A 9 -23.41 26.92 -16.37
C ARG A 9 -22.42 27.97 -16.89
N GLY A 10 -22.77 28.73 -17.92
CA GLY A 10 -21.96 29.87 -18.37
C GLY A 10 -21.86 30.98 -17.31
N LEU A 11 -22.91 31.17 -16.51
CA LEU A 11 -22.95 32.18 -15.44
C LEU A 11 -22.20 31.79 -14.16
N GLU A 12 -22.06 30.52 -13.82
CA GLU A 12 -21.21 30.12 -12.68
C GLU A 12 -19.71 30.31 -12.98
N LEU A 13 -19.27 29.93 -14.18
CA LEU A 13 -17.88 30.16 -14.62
C LEU A 13 -17.53 31.65 -14.80
N GLY A 14 -18.52 32.51 -15.06
CA GLY A 14 -18.33 33.97 -15.03
C GLY A 14 -18.45 34.60 -13.63
N ARG A 15 -19.15 33.97 -12.68
CA ARG A 15 -19.53 34.59 -11.38
C ARG A 15 -18.35 34.92 -10.48
N SER A 16 -17.28 34.12 -10.48
CA SER A 16 -16.12 34.37 -9.61
C SER A 16 -15.14 35.41 -10.17
N VAL A 17 -15.20 35.72 -11.47
CA VAL A 17 -14.48 36.88 -12.06
C VAL A 17 -15.00 38.20 -11.46
N PHE A 18 -16.17 38.18 -10.84
CA PHE A 18 -16.84 39.32 -10.19
C PHE A 18 -16.53 39.49 -8.69
N GLN A 19 -15.63 38.70 -8.08
CA GLN A 19 -15.27 38.86 -6.65
C GLN A 19 -14.29 40.02 -6.37
N LEU A 20 -13.78 40.72 -7.40
CA LEU A 20 -12.85 41.84 -7.28
C LEU A 20 -13.48 43.17 -7.68
N GLY A 21 -14.18 43.79 -6.71
CA GLY A 21 -14.30 45.25 -6.50
C GLY A 21 -15.00 46.13 -7.55
N LEU A 22 -16.22 46.61 -7.24
CA LEU A 22 -16.60 48.04 -7.24
C LEU A 22 -18.09 48.29 -6.88
N LEU A 23 -18.30 49.00 -5.76
CA LEU A 23 -19.48 49.80 -5.35
C LEU A 23 -20.89 49.18 -5.12
N LYS A 24 -21.61 49.82 -4.18
CA LYS A 24 -22.98 49.54 -3.67
C LYS A 24 -24.05 50.06 -4.67
N SER A 25 -25.37 49.87 -4.57
CA SER A 25 -26.28 49.45 -3.47
C SER A 25 -27.68 49.04 -3.98
N GLY A 26 -28.45 48.29 -3.17
CA GLY A 26 -29.91 48.48 -3.05
C GLY A 26 -30.86 47.59 -3.91
N GLY A 27 -31.99 47.17 -3.31
CA GLY A 27 -33.18 46.68 -4.02
C GLY A 27 -33.61 45.22 -3.74
N ARG A 28 -34.59 45.02 -2.86
CA ARG A 28 -35.36 43.76 -2.73
C ARG A 28 -36.51 43.74 -3.75
N VAL A 29 -36.87 42.57 -4.31
CA VAL A 29 -38.26 42.07 -4.44
C VAL A 29 -38.18 40.52 -4.52
N ALA A 30 -39.17 39.83 -3.93
CA ALA A 30 -39.30 38.37 -3.93
C ALA A 30 -40.61 37.91 -4.61
N ALA A 31 -40.69 36.60 -4.92
CA ALA A 31 -41.87 35.73 -5.16
C ALA A 31 -41.79 34.94 -6.49
N LYS A 32 -42.51 33.83 -6.73
CA LYS A 32 -43.06 32.67 -5.95
C LYS A 32 -43.92 31.86 -6.93
N LEU A 33 -43.93 30.51 -6.86
CA LEU A 33 -44.90 29.49 -7.41
C LEU A 33 -44.10 28.21 -7.79
N ARG A 34 -44.17 27.07 -7.06
CA ARG A 34 -45.20 25.99 -6.99
C ARG A 34 -45.45 25.29 -8.34
N ALA A 35 -45.00 24.03 -8.54
CA ALA A 35 -45.66 22.72 -8.24
C ALA A 35 -46.45 22.20 -9.49
N ASP A 36 -46.61 20.90 -9.82
CA ASP A 36 -46.66 19.67 -8.99
C ASP A 36 -46.45 18.35 -9.82
N ARG A 37 -46.10 17.21 -9.16
CA ARG A 37 -46.27 15.73 -9.46
C ARG A 37 -45.88 15.11 -10.84
N PHE A 38 -45.44 13.83 -10.97
CA PHE A 38 -45.99 12.53 -10.47
C PHE A 38 -44.94 11.39 -10.19
N ARG A 39 -45.43 10.23 -9.69
CA ARG A 39 -44.74 8.96 -9.28
C ARG A 39 -44.62 7.93 -10.46
N VAL A 40 -43.93 6.76 -10.46
CA VAL A 40 -43.14 5.93 -9.48
C VAL A 40 -42.05 5.07 -10.19
N GLY A 41 -41.40 4.10 -9.52
CA GLY A 41 -40.35 3.17 -10.07
C GLY A 41 -40.87 1.82 -10.67
N PRO A 42 -40.06 0.73 -10.80
CA PRO A 42 -38.81 0.40 -10.08
C PRO A 42 -37.56 0.16 -10.98
N SER A 43 -36.44 -0.22 -10.34
CA SER A 43 -35.10 -0.40 -10.93
C SER A 43 -34.75 -1.86 -11.28
N VAL A 44 -34.03 -2.08 -12.40
CA VAL A 44 -32.72 -2.78 -12.49
C VAL A 44 -32.33 -2.93 -13.97
N ARG A 45 -31.20 -2.33 -14.37
CA ARG A 45 -30.18 -2.92 -15.29
C ARG A 45 -29.01 -1.95 -15.45
N THR A 46 -27.80 -2.48 -15.29
CA THR A 46 -26.54 -1.77 -15.54
C THR A 46 -26.35 -1.53 -17.04
N VAL A 47 -26.29 -0.27 -17.44
CA VAL A 47 -25.90 0.14 -18.79
C VAL A 47 -24.70 1.07 -18.67
N GLN A 48 -23.69 0.86 -19.52
CA GLN A 48 -22.52 1.75 -19.66
C GLN A 48 -22.98 3.21 -19.86
N PRO A 49 -22.18 4.23 -19.49
CA PRO A 49 -22.54 5.63 -19.69
C PRO A 49 -22.53 6.02 -21.18
N GLN A 50 -23.60 5.64 -21.90
CA GLN A 50 -23.81 6.04 -23.27
C GLN A 50 -24.19 7.53 -23.34
N ALA A 51 -23.20 8.33 -23.74
CA ALA A 51 -23.32 9.54 -24.55
C ALA A 51 -24.54 10.45 -24.30
N PHE A 52 -24.40 11.41 -23.38
CA PHE A 52 -25.35 12.50 -23.14
C PHE A 52 -25.43 13.57 -24.27
N LEU A 53 -24.97 13.27 -25.50
CA LEU A 53 -24.95 14.20 -26.63
C LEU A 53 -25.45 13.56 -27.93
N PRO A 54 -26.49 14.13 -28.58
CA PRO A 54 -27.01 13.66 -29.87
C PRO A 54 -25.95 13.60 -30.99
N SER A 55 -26.15 12.72 -31.96
CA SER A 55 -25.23 12.42 -33.08
C SER A 55 -24.70 13.64 -33.84
N ARG A 56 -25.49 14.72 -33.91
CA ARG A 56 -25.11 16.00 -34.54
C ARG A 56 -23.95 16.74 -33.85
N TYR A 57 -23.58 16.36 -32.64
CA TYR A 57 -22.44 16.93 -31.90
C TYR A 57 -21.15 16.10 -32.02
N ARG A 58 -21.10 15.08 -32.91
CA ARG A 58 -19.84 14.36 -33.23
C ARG A 58 -18.68 15.30 -33.59
N TYR A 59 -18.97 16.44 -34.22
CA TYR A 59 -17.98 17.46 -34.59
C TYR A 59 -17.25 18.10 -33.39
N TYR A 60 -17.84 18.06 -32.18
CA TYR A 60 -17.19 18.56 -30.95
C TYR A 60 -16.35 17.50 -30.22
N ARG A 61 -16.24 16.27 -30.75
CA ARG A 61 -15.29 15.27 -30.23
C ARG A 61 -13.86 15.45 -30.77
N THR A 62 -13.70 16.14 -31.89
CA THR A 62 -12.39 16.43 -32.48
C THR A 62 -11.79 17.67 -31.83
N SER A 63 -10.83 17.46 -30.93
CA SER A 63 -9.91 18.43 -30.30
C SER A 63 -10.48 19.78 -29.88
N LEU A 64 -10.51 20.05 -28.57
CA LEU A 64 -10.79 21.39 -28.07
C LEU A 64 -9.73 22.43 -28.49
N LYS A 65 -8.49 22.05 -28.88
CA LYS A 65 -7.41 23.02 -29.17
C LYS A 65 -7.84 24.08 -30.18
N GLY A 66 -7.91 25.33 -29.72
CA GLY A 66 -8.27 26.49 -30.52
C GLY A 66 -9.77 26.80 -30.58
N LEU A 67 -10.63 26.00 -29.93
CA LEU A 67 -12.06 26.30 -29.84
C LEU A 67 -12.30 27.59 -29.05
N ALA A 68 -11.55 27.81 -27.96
CA ALA A 68 -11.51 29.07 -27.23
C ALA A 68 -11.19 30.26 -28.15
N ALA A 69 -10.14 30.17 -28.96
CA ALA A 69 -9.73 31.21 -29.90
C ALA A 69 -10.78 31.45 -31.01
N GLN A 70 -11.45 30.40 -31.49
CA GLN A 70 -12.56 30.52 -32.44
C GLN A 70 -13.79 31.20 -31.81
N LEU A 71 -14.15 30.86 -30.57
CA LEU A 71 -15.26 31.47 -29.85
C LEU A 71 -15.01 32.94 -29.50
N GLN A 72 -13.80 33.26 -29.03
CA GLN A 72 -13.36 34.62 -28.75
C GLN A 72 -13.35 35.46 -30.04
N SER A 73 -12.73 34.97 -31.10
CA SER A 73 -12.69 35.67 -32.40
C SER A 73 -14.07 35.81 -33.06
N ALA A 74 -15.00 34.86 -32.88
CA ALA A 74 -16.39 35.00 -33.30
C ALA A 74 -17.13 36.09 -32.49
N GLY A 75 -16.82 36.22 -31.20
CA GLY A 75 -17.26 37.33 -30.35
C GLY A 75 -16.76 38.70 -30.86
N PHE A 76 -15.48 38.80 -31.18
CA PHE A 76 -14.85 40.00 -31.75
C PHE A 76 -15.35 40.35 -33.16
N ARG A 77 -15.52 39.37 -34.07
CA ARG A 77 -16.00 39.62 -35.45
C ARG A 77 -17.44 40.13 -35.48
N ARG A 78 -18.30 39.68 -34.55
CA ARG A 78 -19.64 40.27 -34.33
C ARG A 78 -19.60 41.72 -33.79
N GLY A 79 -18.40 42.22 -33.50
CA GLY A 79 -18.03 43.64 -33.39
C GLY A 79 -18.47 44.47 -34.58
N PHE A 80 -18.23 43.99 -35.79
CA PHE A 80 -18.35 44.75 -37.03
C PHE A 80 -19.67 44.50 -37.79
N SER A 81 -20.46 43.49 -37.40
CA SER A 81 -21.66 43.04 -38.14
C SER A 81 -22.99 43.28 -37.40
N GLY A 82 -23.09 44.32 -36.56
CA GLY A 82 -24.36 44.70 -35.91
C GLY A 82 -24.90 43.75 -34.82
N GLY A 83 -24.10 42.82 -34.29
CA GLY A 83 -24.57 41.83 -33.32
C GLY A 83 -24.82 42.37 -31.90
N SER A 84 -25.95 41.99 -31.29
CA SER A 84 -26.37 42.35 -29.91
C SER A 84 -25.22 42.27 -28.87
N PRO A 85 -25.03 43.31 -28.02
CA PRO A 85 -23.98 43.33 -26.99
C PRO A 85 -24.04 42.13 -26.03
N ARG A 86 -25.25 41.69 -25.67
CA ARG A 86 -25.48 40.54 -24.78
C ARG A 86 -24.96 39.24 -25.38
N ASN A 87 -25.07 39.07 -26.69
CA ASN A 87 -24.52 37.90 -27.38
C ASN A 87 -23.00 37.96 -27.45
N ARG A 88 -22.38 39.13 -27.66
CA ARG A 88 -20.90 39.26 -27.62
C ARG A 88 -20.34 38.83 -26.26
N ALA A 89 -20.92 39.33 -25.18
CA ALA A 89 -20.51 38.98 -23.81
C ALA A 89 -20.59 37.46 -23.56
N VAL A 90 -21.65 36.80 -24.03
CA VAL A 90 -21.81 35.33 -23.90
C VAL A 90 -20.73 34.57 -24.68
N PHE A 91 -20.42 34.96 -25.92
CA PHE A 91 -19.38 34.27 -26.71
C PHE A 91 -17.97 34.50 -26.15
N LEU A 92 -17.67 35.70 -25.64
CA LEU A 92 -16.39 35.99 -24.98
C LEU A 92 -16.26 35.25 -23.65
N ALA A 93 -17.25 35.30 -22.77
CA ALA A 93 -17.22 34.58 -21.49
C ALA A 93 -17.15 33.05 -21.69
N PHE A 94 -17.88 32.51 -22.67
CA PHE A 94 -17.78 31.09 -23.02
C PHE A 94 -16.41 30.73 -23.62
N GLY A 95 -15.86 31.57 -24.50
CA GLY A 95 -14.53 31.39 -25.05
C GLY A 95 -13.40 31.52 -24.02
N LEU A 96 -13.57 32.33 -22.98
CA LEU A 96 -12.65 32.40 -21.83
C LEU A 96 -12.76 31.16 -20.94
N GLY A 97 -13.98 30.72 -20.62
CA GLY A 97 -14.21 29.49 -19.85
C GLY A 97 -13.68 28.25 -20.56
N VAL A 98 -13.88 28.13 -21.87
CA VAL A 98 -13.30 27.07 -22.71
C VAL A 98 -11.77 27.20 -22.76
N GLY A 99 -11.22 28.42 -22.82
CA GLY A 99 -9.76 28.65 -22.80
C GLY A 99 -9.09 28.22 -21.50
N LEU A 100 -9.72 28.49 -20.35
CA LEU A 100 -9.24 28.02 -19.04
C LEU A 100 -9.30 26.48 -18.95
N ILE A 101 -10.32 25.85 -19.53
CA ILE A 101 -10.42 24.38 -19.62
C ILE A 101 -9.35 23.81 -20.57
N GLU A 102 -9.11 24.41 -21.73
CA GLU A 102 -8.02 24.03 -22.65
C GLU A 102 -6.65 24.14 -21.96
N GLN A 103 -6.40 25.23 -21.22
CA GLN A 103 -5.16 25.43 -20.48
C GLN A 103 -4.99 24.38 -19.37
N GLN A 104 -6.02 24.14 -18.54
CA GLN A 104 -5.96 23.13 -17.48
C GLN A 104 -5.74 21.72 -18.05
N LEU A 105 -6.35 21.38 -19.19
CA LEU A 105 -6.15 20.09 -19.86
C LEU A 105 -4.73 19.94 -20.42
N GLU A 106 -4.12 21.02 -20.89
CA GLU A 106 -2.73 20.98 -21.36
C GLU A 106 -1.72 20.95 -20.20
N ASP A 107 -1.95 21.70 -19.11
CA ASP A 107 -1.17 21.60 -17.87
C ASP A 107 -1.28 20.20 -17.23
N ASP A 108 -2.47 19.57 -17.25
CA ASP A 108 -2.68 18.19 -16.81
C ASP A 108 -1.92 17.19 -17.71
N ARG A 109 -1.92 17.37 -19.03
CA ARG A 109 -1.13 16.55 -19.98
C ARG A 109 0.37 16.68 -19.76
N ASN A 110 0.87 17.90 -19.57
CA ASN A 110 2.29 18.16 -19.29
C ASN A 110 2.70 17.52 -17.96
N SER A 111 1.82 17.57 -16.95
CA SER A 111 2.03 16.91 -15.66
C SER A 111 2.04 15.37 -15.80
N ALA A 112 1.17 14.80 -16.65
CA ALA A 112 1.15 13.37 -16.96
C ALA A 112 2.46 12.92 -17.63
N ALA A 113 2.87 13.61 -18.71
CA ALA A 113 4.12 13.35 -19.41
C ALA A 113 5.34 13.45 -18.46
N THR A 114 5.38 14.46 -17.59
CA THR A 114 6.42 14.61 -16.56
C THR A 114 6.47 13.40 -15.62
N CYS A 115 5.32 12.88 -15.18
CA CYS A 115 5.26 11.69 -14.34
C CYS A 115 5.73 10.43 -15.08
N GLU A 116 5.34 10.26 -16.35
CA GLU A 116 5.76 9.15 -17.21
C GLU A 116 7.27 9.17 -17.48
N GLU A 117 7.85 10.34 -17.79
CA GLU A 117 9.29 10.52 -18.00
C GLU A 117 10.10 10.18 -16.73
N ILE A 118 9.71 10.72 -15.58
CA ILE A 118 10.34 10.40 -14.29
C ILE A 118 10.24 8.90 -14.02
N GLN A 119 9.05 8.31 -14.18
CA GLN A 119 8.83 6.89 -14.00
C GLN A 119 9.72 6.04 -14.93
N ALA A 120 9.90 6.43 -16.19
CA ALA A 120 10.75 5.75 -17.16
C ALA A 120 12.25 5.80 -16.78
N VAL A 121 12.69 6.84 -16.06
CA VAL A 121 14.05 6.91 -15.50
C VAL A 121 14.21 5.92 -14.33
N PHE A 122 13.29 5.90 -13.37
CA PHE A 122 13.46 5.09 -12.15
C PHE A 122 13.13 3.61 -12.31
N ARG A 123 12.19 3.22 -13.20
CA ARG A 123 11.84 1.81 -13.45
C ARG A 123 13.01 0.96 -13.98
N LYS A 124 14.07 1.57 -14.54
CA LYS A 124 15.22 0.86 -15.11
C LYS A 124 16.09 0.13 -14.07
N LYS A 125 16.09 0.56 -12.80
CA LYS A 125 16.81 -0.13 -11.71
C LYS A 125 15.84 -0.95 -10.86
N ARG A 126 15.72 -2.25 -11.16
CA ARG A 126 15.03 -3.21 -10.27
C ARG A 126 15.80 -3.37 -8.97
N PHE A 127 15.08 -3.53 -7.85
CA PHE A 127 15.65 -3.90 -6.56
C PHE A 127 16.44 -5.21 -6.70
N GLN A 128 17.74 -5.16 -6.38
CA GLN A 128 18.58 -6.35 -6.31
C GLN A 128 18.46 -6.95 -4.91
N SER A 129 18.32 -8.27 -4.83
CA SER A 129 18.28 -8.95 -3.53
C SER A 129 19.60 -8.73 -2.76
N PRO A 130 19.54 -8.55 -1.43
CA PRO A 130 20.75 -8.39 -0.61
C PRO A 130 21.67 -9.63 -0.61
N LEU A 131 21.14 -10.82 -0.96
CA LEU A 131 21.97 -12.01 -1.18
C LEU A 131 22.23 -12.22 -2.68
N LYS A 132 23.49 -12.50 -3.03
CA LYS A 132 23.85 -12.94 -4.39
C LYS A 132 23.12 -14.25 -4.71
N PRO A 133 22.62 -14.45 -5.94
CA PRO A 133 22.12 -15.76 -6.35
C PRO A 133 23.23 -16.81 -6.23
N PHE A 134 22.94 -17.88 -5.52
CA PHE A 134 23.73 -19.11 -5.50
C PHE A 134 23.06 -20.16 -6.41
N THR A 135 23.78 -21.24 -6.76
CA THR A 135 23.31 -22.33 -7.64
C THR A 135 23.04 -23.65 -6.91
N SER A 136 23.52 -23.80 -5.66
CA SER A 136 23.33 -24.94 -4.76
C SER A 136 22.20 -24.68 -3.74
N GLY A 137 22.11 -25.42 -2.62
CA GLY A 137 21.25 -25.07 -1.49
C GLY A 137 19.81 -25.61 -1.54
N TYR A 138 19.58 -26.72 -2.24
CA TYR A 138 18.25 -27.35 -2.40
C TYR A 138 17.99 -28.52 -1.44
N LYS A 139 18.88 -28.74 -0.47
CA LYS A 139 18.75 -29.76 0.58
C LYS A 139 19.02 -29.16 1.95
N LEU A 140 18.53 -29.81 3.00
CA LEU A 140 18.79 -29.39 4.38
C LEU A 140 20.28 -29.54 4.76
N GLU A 141 20.94 -30.57 4.25
CA GLU A 141 22.37 -30.85 4.46
C GLU A 141 23.32 -29.76 3.90
N ASP A 142 22.83 -28.86 3.05
CA ASP A 142 23.58 -27.71 2.54
C ASP A 142 23.74 -26.59 3.61
N TYR A 143 23.03 -26.68 4.73
CA TYR A 143 22.94 -25.66 5.77
C TYR A 143 23.41 -26.18 7.13
N ILE A 144 23.99 -25.28 7.92
CA ILE A 144 24.19 -25.44 9.37
C ILE A 144 23.00 -24.75 10.03
N ILE A 145 22.23 -25.49 10.83
CA ILE A 145 21.08 -24.97 11.58
C ILE A 145 21.56 -24.57 12.98
N GLY A 146 21.23 -23.35 13.38
CA GLY A 146 21.53 -22.78 14.70
C GLY A 146 20.35 -22.89 15.65
N ASN A 147 20.14 -21.89 16.50
CA ASN A 147 19.05 -21.89 17.48
C ASN A 147 17.69 -21.65 16.82
N GLN A 148 16.63 -21.91 17.57
CA GLN A 148 15.29 -21.52 17.19
C GLN A 148 15.13 -20.00 17.32
N ILE A 149 14.60 -19.34 16.29
CA ILE A 149 14.23 -17.92 16.28
C ILE A 149 12.80 -17.75 16.83
N GLY A 150 11.92 -18.69 16.51
CA GLY A 150 10.57 -18.75 17.07
C GLY A 150 9.69 -19.82 16.42
N LYS A 151 8.42 -19.86 16.82
CA LYS A 151 7.36 -20.68 16.22
C LYS A 151 6.08 -19.86 16.06
N GLY A 152 5.29 -20.20 15.05
CA GLY A 152 3.92 -19.73 14.86
C GLY A 152 3.02 -20.91 14.50
N SER A 153 1.71 -20.70 14.35
CA SER A 153 0.70 -21.76 14.23
C SER A 153 0.77 -22.66 12.99
N ASN A 154 1.79 -22.51 12.14
CA ASN A 154 2.01 -23.30 10.91
C ASN A 154 3.49 -23.69 10.68
N ALA A 155 4.43 -23.18 11.49
CA ALA A 155 5.86 -23.37 11.25
C ALA A 155 6.74 -23.05 12.46
N ALA A 156 7.95 -23.63 12.47
CA ALA A 156 9.06 -23.18 13.31
C ALA A 156 10.15 -22.54 12.44
N VAL A 157 10.85 -21.53 12.95
CA VAL A 157 11.92 -20.81 12.24
C VAL A 157 13.22 -20.92 13.02
N TYR A 158 14.29 -21.28 12.32
CA TYR A 158 15.62 -21.50 12.86
C TYR A 158 16.67 -20.62 12.19
N GLU A 159 17.70 -20.28 12.94
CA GLU A 159 18.94 -19.67 12.43
C GLU A 159 19.62 -20.62 11.43
N ALA A 160 20.20 -20.08 10.36
CA ALA A 160 20.88 -20.89 9.36
C ALA A 160 22.09 -20.20 8.71
N ALA A 161 23.10 -21.01 8.38
CA ALA A 161 24.27 -20.61 7.60
C ALA A 161 24.47 -21.60 6.45
N ALA A 162 24.68 -21.10 5.24
CA ALA A 162 24.93 -21.93 4.07
C ALA A 162 26.39 -22.39 4.03
N ARG A 163 26.63 -23.71 4.02
CA ARG A 163 27.99 -24.30 4.00
C ARG A 163 28.80 -23.88 2.77
N PHE A 164 28.12 -23.60 1.66
CA PHE A 164 28.68 -23.19 0.38
C PHE A 164 28.86 -21.67 0.22
N ALA A 165 28.42 -20.86 1.19
CA ALA A 165 28.51 -19.41 1.15
C ALA A 165 29.03 -18.90 2.51
N PRO A 166 30.36 -18.90 2.72
CA PRO A 166 30.95 -18.49 3.99
C PRO A 166 30.52 -17.07 4.37
N PRO A 167 30.37 -16.78 5.68
CA PRO A 167 29.99 -15.45 6.14
C PRO A 167 31.01 -14.44 5.64
N LYS A 168 30.54 -13.39 4.97
CA LYS A 168 31.42 -12.28 4.60
C LYS A 168 31.88 -11.58 5.87
N GLU A 169 33.13 -11.16 5.88
CA GLU A 169 33.63 -10.09 6.75
C GLU A 169 33.00 -8.75 6.34
N SER A 170 31.68 -8.61 6.52
CA SER A 170 30.99 -7.35 6.25
C SER A 170 31.26 -6.39 7.42
N THR A 171 32.13 -5.43 7.18
CA THR A 171 32.41 -4.28 8.07
C THR A 171 31.20 -3.37 8.32
N SER A 172 30.01 -3.69 7.76
CA SER A 172 28.74 -3.10 8.14
C SER A 172 28.45 -3.39 9.61
N LYS A 173 28.75 -2.42 10.47
CA LYS A 173 28.18 -2.35 11.81
C LYS A 173 26.65 -2.38 11.66
N CYS A 174 26.02 -3.49 12.04
CA CYS A 174 24.62 -3.48 12.42
C CYS A 174 24.56 -2.74 13.76
N SER A 175 24.52 -1.42 13.69
CA SER A 175 24.47 -0.55 14.85
C SER A 175 23.06 -0.60 15.42
N MET A 176 22.87 -1.45 16.43
CA MET A 176 21.86 -1.15 17.43
C MET A 176 22.16 0.25 17.97
N VAL A 177 21.14 1.12 17.99
CA VAL A 177 21.22 2.31 18.83
C VAL A 177 21.34 1.79 20.25
N GLN A 178 22.51 1.97 20.87
CA GLN A 178 22.64 1.68 22.30
C GLN A 178 21.56 2.47 23.03
N LEU A 179 20.68 1.74 23.72
CA LEU A 179 19.80 2.34 24.70
C LEU A 179 20.70 3.07 25.69
N ARG A 180 20.57 4.41 25.75
CA ARG A 180 21.16 5.18 26.83
C ARG A 180 20.30 4.94 28.06
N GLU A 181 20.61 3.88 28.77
CA GLU A 181 20.30 3.77 30.18
C GLU A 181 21.30 4.67 30.91
N GLU A 182 20.79 5.61 31.71
CA GLU A 182 21.62 6.32 32.69
C GLU A 182 21.93 5.31 33.81
N GLU A 183 23.19 5.27 34.24
CA GLU A 183 23.73 4.18 35.06
C GLU A 183 23.10 4.15 36.47
N GLU A 184 22.41 3.07 36.80
CA GLU A 184 22.37 2.51 38.16
C GLU A 184 22.69 1.01 38.10
N GLU A 185 23.28 0.49 39.18
CA GLU A 185 24.10 -0.72 39.13
C GLU A 185 23.31 -2.03 38.93
N GLY A 186 23.76 -2.85 37.97
CA GLY A 186 23.73 -4.31 38.13
C GLY A 186 22.57 -5.08 37.49
N GLU A 187 22.47 -5.09 36.16
CA GLU A 187 21.85 -6.23 35.45
C GLU A 187 22.55 -6.51 34.09
N THR A 188 22.73 -7.80 33.76
CA THR A 188 23.45 -8.22 32.53
C THR A 188 22.62 -7.98 31.26
N ALA A 189 22.77 -6.80 30.67
CA ALA A 189 22.01 -6.36 29.50
C ALA A 189 22.29 -7.19 28.21
N ARG A 190 21.25 -7.33 27.38
CA ARG A 190 21.10 -8.34 26.31
C ARG A 190 21.93 -8.07 25.03
N SER A 191 23.26 -8.20 25.11
CA SER A 191 24.17 -8.05 23.95
C SER A 191 24.23 -9.28 22.98
N LEU A 192 23.24 -10.18 23.01
CA LEU A 192 23.33 -11.51 22.40
C LEU A 192 22.91 -11.59 20.90
N THR A 193 22.05 -10.70 20.40
CA THR A 193 21.40 -10.86 19.08
C THR A 193 22.28 -10.51 17.86
N CYS A 194 23.23 -9.58 17.98
CA CYS A 194 24.05 -9.15 16.83
C CYS A 194 25.13 -10.17 16.44
N CYS A 195 25.68 -10.91 17.41
CA CYS A 195 26.75 -11.88 17.16
C CYS A 195 26.22 -13.11 16.41
N SER A 196 24.99 -13.54 16.71
CA SER A 196 24.37 -14.66 16.00
C SER A 196 24.12 -14.34 14.52
N LEU A 197 23.58 -13.17 14.19
CA LEU A 197 23.27 -12.77 12.80
C LEU A 197 24.49 -12.74 11.85
N ARG A 198 25.71 -12.51 12.38
CA ARG A 198 26.96 -12.62 11.60
C ARG A 198 27.33 -14.07 11.28
N THR A 199 26.99 -14.98 12.21
CA THR A 199 27.26 -16.42 12.12
C THR A 199 26.19 -17.11 11.27
N PHE A 200 24.93 -16.70 11.44
CA PHE A 200 23.73 -17.26 10.80
C PHE A 200 22.93 -16.17 10.05
N PRO A 201 23.40 -15.74 8.86
CA PRO A 201 22.77 -14.68 8.07
C PRO A 201 21.48 -15.11 7.34
N MET A 202 21.14 -16.41 7.37
CA MET A 202 19.91 -16.97 6.80
C MET A 202 19.00 -17.48 7.90
N ALA A 203 17.72 -17.65 7.58
CA ALA A 203 16.75 -18.33 8.42
C ALA A 203 16.08 -19.46 7.62
N VAL A 204 15.78 -20.57 8.29
CA VAL A 204 15.08 -21.73 7.74
C VAL A 204 13.73 -21.86 8.43
N LYS A 205 12.64 -21.64 7.70
CA LYS A 205 11.26 -21.90 8.16
C LYS A 205 10.89 -23.35 7.78
N MET A 206 10.68 -24.19 8.80
CA MET A 206 10.18 -25.56 8.66
C MET A 206 8.67 -25.56 8.86
N MET A 207 7.92 -25.98 7.83
CA MET A 207 6.46 -26.00 7.87
C MET A 207 5.92 -27.19 8.68
N TRP A 208 4.75 -27.03 9.29
CA TRP A 208 4.02 -28.10 9.97
C TRP A 208 3.22 -28.91 8.93
N ASN A 209 3.38 -30.23 8.90
CA ASN A 209 2.68 -31.09 7.92
C ASN A 209 1.87 -32.21 8.61
N PHE A 210 0.59 -31.94 8.85
CA PHE A 210 -0.35 -32.93 9.39
C PHE A 210 -1.13 -33.69 8.32
N GLY A 211 -1.30 -33.13 7.11
CA GLY A 211 -2.29 -33.63 6.14
C GLY A 211 -1.88 -33.66 4.67
N ALA A 212 -0.69 -33.16 4.28
CA ALA A 212 -0.27 -33.17 2.87
C ALA A 212 0.38 -34.50 2.44
N GLY A 213 0.45 -35.49 3.34
CA GLY A 213 1.18 -36.74 3.13
C GLY A 213 2.70 -36.51 3.05
N SER A 214 3.43 -37.49 2.50
CA SER A 214 4.90 -37.42 2.38
C SER A 214 5.40 -37.16 0.94
N SER A 215 4.51 -37.03 -0.05
CA SER A 215 4.91 -36.69 -1.43
C SER A 215 5.37 -35.24 -1.52
N SER A 216 6.50 -35.02 -2.21
CA SER A 216 7.04 -33.67 -2.41
C SER A 216 6.09 -32.75 -3.17
N GLU A 217 5.36 -33.29 -4.15
CA GLU A 217 4.38 -32.54 -4.95
C GLU A 217 3.15 -32.16 -4.11
N ALA A 218 2.59 -33.11 -3.36
CA ALA A 218 1.43 -32.86 -2.51
C ALA A 218 1.72 -31.80 -1.43
N ILE A 219 2.91 -31.85 -0.81
CA ILE A 219 3.39 -30.83 0.13
C ILE A 219 3.49 -29.46 -0.54
N LEU A 220 4.16 -29.35 -1.70
CA LEU A 220 4.31 -28.08 -2.42
C LEU A 220 2.97 -27.51 -2.89
N LYS A 221 2.03 -28.36 -3.30
CA LYS A 221 0.65 -27.99 -3.69
C LYS A 221 -0.14 -27.46 -2.49
N SER A 222 -0.15 -28.20 -1.38
CA SER A 222 -0.87 -27.86 -0.14
C SER A 222 -0.33 -26.62 0.56
N MET A 223 0.95 -26.29 0.39
CA MET A 223 1.61 -25.14 1.04
C MET A 223 2.01 -24.06 0.03
N SER A 224 1.40 -24.06 -1.16
CA SER A 224 1.78 -23.23 -2.31
C SER A 224 1.72 -21.72 -2.06
N GLN A 225 0.89 -21.26 -1.12
CA GLN A 225 0.79 -19.86 -0.71
C GLN A 225 2.09 -19.33 -0.08
N GLU A 226 2.83 -20.16 0.66
CA GLU A 226 4.14 -19.82 1.23
C GLU A 226 5.24 -19.61 0.15
N LEU A 227 4.98 -20.07 -1.07
CA LEU A 227 5.90 -19.96 -2.21
C LEU A 227 5.64 -18.70 -3.06
N VAL A 228 4.59 -17.91 -2.77
CA VAL A 228 4.31 -16.63 -3.42
C VAL A 228 5.51 -15.65 -3.38
N PRO A 229 6.23 -15.45 -2.24
CA PRO A 229 7.46 -14.64 -2.19
C PRO A 229 8.70 -15.25 -2.86
N ALA A 230 8.62 -16.49 -3.39
CA ALA A 230 9.79 -17.24 -3.85
C ALA A 230 10.47 -16.66 -5.10
N GLY A 231 11.80 -16.71 -5.11
CA GLY A 231 12.61 -16.27 -6.25
C GLY A 231 12.50 -17.17 -7.49
N PRO A 232 12.95 -16.68 -8.66
CA PRO A 232 13.04 -17.50 -9.88
C PRO A 232 13.87 -18.77 -9.70
N LEU A 233 14.90 -18.76 -8.84
CA LEU A 233 15.76 -19.92 -8.57
C LEU A 233 15.43 -20.63 -7.25
N ALA A 234 14.29 -20.35 -6.63
CA ALA A 234 13.98 -20.88 -5.31
C ALA A 234 13.65 -22.37 -5.31
N LEU A 235 13.01 -22.86 -6.37
CA LEU A 235 12.81 -24.29 -6.63
C LEU A 235 13.87 -24.77 -7.63
N LYS A 236 14.20 -26.06 -7.59
CA LYS A 236 15.07 -26.69 -8.61
C LYS A 236 14.26 -26.84 -9.90
N GLN A 237 14.86 -26.62 -11.08
CA GLN A 237 14.16 -26.57 -12.38
C GLN A 237 13.23 -27.78 -12.65
N GLU A 238 13.66 -29.00 -12.31
CA GLU A 238 12.85 -30.24 -12.38
C GLU A 238 11.54 -30.19 -11.57
N LYS A 239 11.42 -29.26 -10.60
CA LYS A 239 10.22 -29.01 -9.78
C LYS A 239 9.51 -27.70 -10.14
N GLU A 240 9.99 -26.96 -11.15
CA GLU A 240 9.32 -25.75 -11.66
C GLU A 240 8.28 -26.06 -12.74
N GLU A 241 8.48 -27.14 -13.49
CA GLU A 241 7.52 -27.67 -14.46
C GLU A 241 6.41 -28.50 -13.82
N ILE A 242 6.51 -28.84 -12.53
CA ILE A 242 5.42 -29.44 -11.77
C ILE A 242 4.29 -28.41 -11.70
N ALA A 243 3.22 -28.67 -12.47
CA ALA A 243 2.06 -27.82 -12.56
C ALA A 243 1.33 -27.74 -11.22
N LEU A 244 1.74 -26.77 -10.40
CA LEU A 244 1.16 -26.46 -9.09
C LEU A 244 -0.23 -25.84 -9.27
N ASP A 245 -1.21 -26.67 -9.60
CA ASP A 245 -2.63 -26.35 -9.53
C ASP A 245 -2.98 -25.97 -8.09
N GLY A 246 -3.07 -24.67 -7.79
CA GLY A 246 -3.68 -24.22 -6.53
C GLY A 246 -5.16 -24.65 -6.45
N GLN A 247 -5.82 -24.38 -5.32
CA GLN A 247 -7.27 -24.60 -5.15
C GLN A 247 -8.16 -23.83 -6.17
N PHE A 248 -7.56 -23.04 -7.06
CA PHE A 248 -8.20 -22.28 -8.15
C PHE A 248 -7.57 -22.52 -9.54
N GLY A 249 -6.82 -23.62 -9.74
CA GLY A 249 -6.40 -24.07 -11.09
C GLY A 249 -5.36 -23.21 -11.81
N VAL A 250 -4.47 -22.55 -11.06
CA VAL A 250 -3.38 -21.72 -11.61
C VAL A 250 -2.12 -21.90 -10.77
N LEU A 251 -0.96 -21.90 -11.44
CA LEU A 251 0.38 -21.85 -10.83
C LEU A 251 0.46 -20.78 -9.71
N PRO A 252 1.14 -21.03 -8.58
CA PRO A 252 1.29 -20.05 -7.52
C PRO A 252 2.05 -18.84 -8.06
N LYS A 253 1.35 -17.71 -8.06
CA LYS A 253 1.86 -16.46 -8.59
C LYS A 253 3.07 -15.99 -7.79
N ARG A 254 4.26 -16.10 -8.37
CA ARG A 254 5.49 -15.59 -7.74
C ARG A 254 5.55 -14.07 -7.87
N VAL A 255 5.71 -13.36 -6.76
CA VAL A 255 5.87 -11.90 -6.79
C VAL A 255 7.30 -11.49 -7.16
N SER A 256 7.41 -10.36 -7.84
CA SER A 256 8.70 -9.69 -8.07
C SER A 256 9.30 -9.21 -6.73
N ALA A 257 10.62 -9.11 -6.65
CA ALA A 257 11.30 -8.74 -5.41
C ALA A 257 11.03 -7.26 -5.02
N HIS A 258 10.84 -7.00 -3.74
CA HIS A 258 10.55 -5.68 -3.19
C HIS A 258 11.26 -5.50 -1.83
N PRO A 259 11.79 -4.32 -1.50
CA PRO A 259 12.52 -4.08 -0.24
C PRO A 259 11.71 -4.35 1.04
N ASN A 260 10.38 -4.30 0.97
CA ASN A 260 9.46 -4.49 2.10
C ASN A 260 8.63 -5.78 2.05
N VAL A 261 9.02 -6.76 1.22
CA VAL A 261 8.39 -8.09 1.15
C VAL A 261 9.46 -9.16 1.29
N ILE A 262 9.22 -10.18 2.11
CA ILE A 262 10.20 -11.26 2.35
C ILE A 262 10.56 -11.93 1.02
N ARG A 263 11.81 -12.38 0.91
CA ARG A 263 12.28 -13.15 -0.24
C ARG A 263 12.70 -14.54 0.20
N VAL A 264 11.98 -15.55 -0.31
CA VAL A 264 12.39 -16.94 -0.18
C VAL A 264 13.43 -17.23 -1.28
N TYR A 265 14.64 -17.58 -0.85
CA TYR A 265 15.80 -17.86 -1.71
C TYR A 265 15.85 -19.30 -2.17
N ARG A 266 15.36 -20.22 -1.32
CA ARG A 266 15.21 -21.65 -1.60
C ARG A 266 13.96 -22.19 -0.96
N ALA A 267 13.31 -23.11 -1.65
CA ALA A 267 12.23 -23.93 -1.13
C ALA A 267 12.52 -25.38 -1.53
N PHE A 268 12.41 -26.30 -0.58
CA PHE A 268 12.58 -27.72 -0.85
C PHE A 268 11.84 -28.57 0.19
N THR A 269 11.53 -29.80 -0.20
CA THR A 269 10.91 -30.79 0.68
C THR A 269 11.95 -31.77 1.19
N ALA A 270 12.04 -31.93 2.51
CA ALA A 270 12.98 -32.83 3.18
C ALA A 270 12.32 -33.54 4.35
N ASP A 271 12.93 -34.63 4.80
CA ASP A 271 12.42 -35.39 5.94
C ASP A 271 12.64 -34.60 7.23
N VAL A 272 11.64 -34.56 8.11
CA VAL A 272 11.63 -33.74 9.33
C VAL A 272 12.79 -34.17 10.24
N PRO A 273 13.80 -33.33 10.50
CA PRO A 273 14.87 -33.62 11.45
C PRO A 273 14.41 -33.40 12.88
N LEU A 274 15.15 -33.93 13.86
CA LEU A 274 15.06 -33.48 15.24
C LEU A 274 15.95 -32.25 15.41
N LEU A 275 15.34 -31.06 15.51
CA LEU A 275 16.06 -29.80 15.74
C LEU A 275 16.15 -29.47 17.23
N ALA A 276 17.06 -28.57 17.60
CA ALA A 276 17.16 -28.07 18.97
C ALA A 276 15.82 -27.46 19.43
N GLY A 277 15.41 -27.78 20.66
CA GLY A 277 14.14 -27.34 21.25
C GLY A 277 12.88 -27.99 20.68
N ALA A 278 12.97 -28.84 19.66
CA ALA A 278 11.78 -29.34 18.95
C ALA A 278 10.90 -30.27 19.79
N GLN A 279 11.52 -31.04 20.70
CA GLN A 279 10.82 -32.00 21.56
C GLN A 279 10.06 -31.29 22.69
N GLU A 280 10.54 -30.12 23.11
CA GLU A 280 9.98 -29.29 24.16
C GLU A 280 8.93 -28.30 23.61
N GLU A 281 9.24 -27.65 22.49
CA GLU A 281 8.45 -26.55 21.94
C GLU A 281 7.29 -26.98 21.04
N TYR A 282 7.41 -28.11 20.34
CA TYR A 282 6.37 -28.58 19.41
C TYR A 282 6.33 -30.12 19.25
N PRO A 283 6.31 -30.91 20.35
CA PRO A 283 6.35 -32.38 20.30
C PRO A 283 5.28 -33.00 19.39
N ASP A 284 4.06 -32.44 19.36
CA ASP A 284 2.93 -32.98 18.59
C ASP A 284 3.09 -32.79 17.07
N VAL A 285 3.90 -31.83 16.63
CA VAL A 285 4.23 -31.57 15.21
C VAL A 285 5.26 -32.58 14.69
N LEU A 286 6.04 -33.20 15.59
CA LEU A 286 7.04 -34.19 15.20
C LEU A 286 6.36 -35.46 14.65
N PRO A 287 7.02 -36.20 13.75
CA PRO A 287 6.53 -37.48 13.28
C PRO A 287 6.75 -38.59 14.31
N ALA A 288 5.91 -39.63 14.25
CA ALA A 288 5.94 -40.81 15.12
C ALA A 288 7.34 -41.44 15.34
N ARG A 289 8.23 -41.34 14.33
CA ARG A 289 9.60 -41.87 14.39
C ARG A 289 10.58 -41.05 15.24
N LEU A 290 10.22 -39.81 15.59
CA LEU A 290 11.00 -38.91 16.45
C LEU A 290 10.32 -38.72 17.81
N ASN A 291 8.99 -38.61 17.81
CA ASN A 291 8.16 -38.62 19.01
C ASN A 291 7.02 -39.64 18.81
N PRO A 292 6.93 -40.74 19.59
CA PRO A 292 5.87 -41.75 19.42
C PRO A 292 4.43 -41.21 19.53
N ALA A 293 4.21 -40.10 20.23
CA ALA A 293 2.91 -39.42 20.33
C ALA A 293 2.67 -38.37 19.23
N GLY A 294 3.68 -38.11 18.39
CA GLY A 294 3.67 -37.04 17.39
C GLY A 294 2.78 -37.33 16.19
N LEU A 295 2.06 -36.31 15.74
CA LEU A 295 1.03 -36.37 14.68
C LEU A 295 1.56 -35.91 13.30
N GLY A 296 2.83 -35.52 13.21
CA GLY A 296 3.44 -35.02 11.98
C GLY A 296 3.71 -36.09 10.92
N ASN A 297 3.66 -35.69 9.66
CA ASN A 297 4.16 -36.51 8.55
C ASN A 297 5.70 -36.54 8.53
N ASN A 298 6.26 -37.60 7.95
CA ASN A 298 7.71 -37.80 7.94
C ASN A 298 8.49 -36.73 7.16
N ARG A 299 7.85 -36.09 6.17
CA ARG A 299 8.44 -35.10 5.24
C ARG A 299 7.69 -33.78 5.30
N THR A 300 8.38 -32.65 5.17
CA THR A 300 7.75 -31.32 5.14
C THR A 300 8.49 -30.34 4.21
N LEU A 301 7.93 -29.14 4.05
CA LEU A 301 8.49 -28.01 3.31
C LEU A 301 9.45 -27.20 4.19
N PHE A 302 10.60 -26.83 3.62
CA PHE A 302 11.58 -25.92 4.19
C PHE A 302 11.74 -24.71 3.26
N LEU A 303 11.76 -23.52 3.85
CA LEU A 303 11.95 -22.25 3.15
C LEU A 303 13.19 -21.54 3.72
N VAL A 304 14.14 -21.21 2.86
CA VAL A 304 15.36 -20.47 3.22
C VAL A 304 15.19 -19.02 2.84
N MET A 305 15.36 -18.13 3.81
CA MET A 305 15.21 -16.68 3.66
C MET A 305 16.35 -15.93 4.36
N LYS A 306 16.36 -14.59 4.28
CA LYS A 306 17.29 -13.77 5.05
C LYS A 306 16.89 -13.82 6.54
N ASN A 307 17.87 -13.90 7.44
CA ASN A 307 17.63 -13.73 8.88
C ASN A 307 17.37 -12.25 9.23
N TYR A 308 16.44 -11.98 10.15
CA TYR A 308 16.14 -10.65 10.66
C TYR A 308 16.16 -10.68 12.20
N PRO A 309 16.66 -9.61 12.87
CA PRO A 309 16.78 -9.55 14.32
C PRO A 309 15.52 -9.88 15.14
N GLY A 310 14.33 -9.63 14.60
CA GLY A 310 13.05 -9.91 15.27
C GLY A 310 11.84 -9.40 14.51
N THR A 311 10.67 -9.55 15.11
CA THR A 311 9.41 -9.01 14.59
C THR A 311 9.20 -7.55 15.01
N LEU A 312 8.34 -6.84 14.27
CA LEU A 312 7.90 -5.50 14.64
C LEU A 312 7.22 -5.51 16.00
N ARG A 313 6.42 -6.54 16.31
CA ARG A 313 5.80 -6.71 17.63
C ARG A 313 6.81 -6.77 18.76
N GLN A 314 7.80 -7.65 18.66
CA GLN A 314 8.86 -7.79 19.69
C GLN A 314 9.59 -6.47 19.94
N TYR A 315 9.84 -5.70 18.87
CA TYR A 315 10.42 -4.36 18.99
C TYR A 315 9.47 -3.37 19.69
N LEU A 316 8.19 -3.33 19.29
CA LEU A 316 7.21 -2.39 19.87
C LEU A 316 6.83 -2.72 21.32
N GLU A 317 6.97 -3.97 21.75
CA GLU A 317 6.85 -4.39 23.16
C GLU A 317 8.00 -3.84 24.03
N MET A 318 9.16 -3.54 23.45
CA MET A 318 10.35 -3.03 24.16
C MET A 318 10.66 -1.54 23.89
N SER A 319 10.11 -0.93 22.84
CA SER A 319 10.53 0.40 22.38
C SER A 319 9.46 1.09 21.53
N THR A 320 9.21 2.38 21.80
CA THR A 320 8.36 3.22 20.95
C THR A 320 9.23 3.99 19.93
N PRO A 321 9.10 3.76 18.61
CA PRO A 321 9.91 4.46 17.61
C PRO A 321 9.58 5.95 17.54
N GLY A 322 10.58 6.77 17.20
CA GLY A 322 10.39 8.22 17.06
C GLY A 322 9.37 8.56 15.96
N ARG A 323 8.61 9.65 16.11
CA ARG A 323 7.48 10.03 15.22
C ARG A 323 7.82 9.99 13.71
N ARG A 324 9.05 10.35 13.32
CA ARG A 324 9.54 10.23 11.93
C ARG A 324 9.76 8.76 11.54
N GLN A 325 10.44 7.97 12.36
CA GLN A 325 10.63 6.54 12.14
C GLN A 325 9.28 5.82 12.04
N GLY A 326 8.32 6.09 12.92
CA GLY A 326 6.96 5.54 12.83
C GLY A 326 6.24 5.92 11.53
N SER A 327 6.40 7.16 11.06
CA SER A 327 5.87 7.60 9.75
C SER A 327 6.52 6.84 8.58
N LEU A 328 7.83 6.56 8.65
CA LEU A 328 8.57 5.76 7.66
C LEU A 328 8.21 4.27 7.73
N MET A 329 7.90 3.75 8.92
CA MET A 329 7.42 2.38 9.13
C MET A 329 6.05 2.17 8.50
N VAL A 330 5.08 3.04 8.77
CA VAL A 330 3.75 2.98 8.13
C VAL A 330 3.87 3.10 6.61
N LEU A 331 4.74 3.99 6.11
CA LEU A 331 4.99 4.13 4.68
C LEU A 331 5.58 2.84 4.05
N GLN A 332 6.55 2.19 4.70
CA GLN A 332 7.10 0.93 4.22
C GLN A 332 6.07 -0.19 4.14
N LEU A 333 5.16 -0.27 5.12
CA LEU A 333 4.04 -1.22 5.06
C LEU A 333 3.10 -0.92 3.89
N LEU A 334 2.79 0.35 3.63
CA LEU A 334 1.94 0.74 2.50
C LEU A 334 2.60 0.49 1.14
N GLU A 335 3.91 0.74 0.99
CA GLU A 335 4.66 0.35 -0.22
C GLU A 335 4.67 -1.18 -0.43
N GLY A 336 4.86 -1.95 0.65
CA GLY A 336 4.77 -3.41 0.61
C GLY A 336 3.39 -3.92 0.19
N VAL A 337 2.32 -3.41 0.80
CA VAL A 337 0.93 -3.77 0.44
C VAL A 337 0.58 -3.32 -0.98
N ASP A 338 0.97 -2.12 -1.39
CA ASP A 338 0.80 -1.62 -2.76
C ASP A 338 1.49 -2.53 -3.80
N HIS A 339 2.72 -2.95 -3.54
CA HIS A 339 3.44 -3.91 -4.38
C HIS A 339 2.70 -5.25 -4.49
N LEU A 340 2.24 -5.82 -3.37
CA LEU A 340 1.45 -7.05 -3.37
C LEU A 340 0.16 -6.89 -4.16
N CYS A 341 -0.60 -5.81 -3.93
CA CYS A 341 -1.85 -5.55 -4.63
C CYS A 341 -1.66 -5.42 -6.15
N ARG A 342 -0.65 -4.69 -6.63
CA ARG A 342 -0.31 -4.63 -8.07
C ARG A 342 0.06 -6.00 -8.63
N GLN A 343 0.74 -6.83 -7.84
CA GLN A 343 1.07 -8.21 -8.18
C GLN A 343 -0.12 -9.16 -7.96
N GLY A 344 -1.34 -8.67 -7.70
CA GLY A 344 -2.53 -9.51 -7.53
C GLY A 344 -2.45 -10.44 -6.31
N VAL A 345 -1.76 -10.01 -5.26
CA VAL A 345 -1.66 -10.70 -3.98
C VAL A 345 -2.28 -9.84 -2.88
N ALA A 346 -3.13 -10.42 -2.03
CA ALA A 346 -3.55 -9.86 -0.75
C ALA A 346 -3.09 -10.77 0.38
N HIS A 347 -2.47 -10.22 1.40
CA HIS A 347 -1.82 -10.96 2.49
C HIS A 347 -2.81 -11.64 3.43
N ARG A 348 -3.90 -10.94 3.79
CA ARG A 348 -5.03 -11.48 4.61
C ARG A 348 -4.66 -12.00 6.01
N ASP A 349 -3.45 -11.71 6.47
CA ASP A 349 -2.96 -12.01 7.82
C ASP A 349 -1.91 -10.99 8.27
N LEU A 350 -2.10 -9.72 7.91
CA LEU A 350 -1.17 -8.66 8.28
C LEU A 350 -1.36 -8.29 9.75
N LYS A 351 -0.29 -8.39 10.53
CA LYS A 351 -0.19 -8.12 11.98
C LYS A 351 1.26 -7.80 12.33
N SER A 352 1.51 -7.20 13.50
CA SER A 352 2.87 -6.84 13.94
C SER A 352 3.79 -8.06 14.14
N ASP A 353 3.26 -9.26 14.39
CA ASP A 353 4.02 -10.53 14.36
C ASP A 353 4.54 -10.89 12.95
N ASN A 354 3.76 -10.58 11.91
CA ASN A 354 4.04 -10.93 10.50
C ASN A 354 4.80 -9.83 9.74
N VAL A 355 5.46 -8.93 10.48
CA VAL A 355 6.37 -7.92 9.94
C VAL A 355 7.72 -8.10 10.62
N LEU A 356 8.76 -8.35 9.85
CA LEU A 356 10.14 -8.43 10.34
C LEU A 356 10.78 -7.04 10.33
N LEU A 357 11.70 -6.81 11.26
CA LEU A 357 12.43 -5.56 11.43
C LEU A 357 13.94 -5.78 11.42
N GLU A 358 14.66 -4.89 10.73
CA GLU A 358 16.09 -4.65 10.95
C GLU A 358 16.37 -3.13 10.94
N PHE A 359 17.60 -2.73 11.26
CA PHE A 359 18.04 -1.34 11.16
C PHE A 359 19.20 -1.23 10.15
N ASP A 360 19.22 -0.16 9.35
CA ASP A 360 20.38 0.17 8.53
C ASP A 360 21.50 0.84 9.36
N SER A 361 22.64 1.13 8.71
CA SER A 361 23.81 1.74 9.36
C SER A 361 23.55 3.11 9.99
N ASP A 362 22.45 3.77 9.60
CA ASP A 362 22.08 5.10 10.06
C ASP A 362 20.96 5.03 11.12
N GLY A 363 20.60 3.82 11.58
CA GLY A 363 19.54 3.60 12.56
C GLY A 363 18.13 3.76 11.99
N CYS A 364 17.96 3.69 10.66
CA CYS A 364 16.64 3.71 10.06
C CYS A 364 16.01 2.31 10.05
N PRO A 365 14.78 2.13 10.56
CA PRO A 365 14.12 0.84 10.55
C PRO A 365 13.75 0.43 9.11
N ARG A 366 14.08 -0.81 8.74
CA ARG A 366 13.58 -1.49 7.55
C ARG A 366 12.53 -2.53 7.95
N LEU A 367 11.34 -2.42 7.39
CA LEU A 367 10.25 -3.37 7.61
C LEU A 367 10.06 -4.31 6.43
N VAL A 368 9.78 -5.58 6.71
CA VAL A 368 9.61 -6.63 5.70
C VAL A 368 8.39 -7.50 6.04
N ILE A 369 7.36 -7.48 5.19
CA ILE A 369 6.16 -8.29 5.34
C ILE A 369 6.51 -9.77 5.10
N THR A 370 6.09 -10.67 6.00
CA THR A 370 6.38 -12.11 5.97
C THR A 370 5.14 -12.95 6.29
N ASP A 371 5.26 -14.27 6.14
CA ASP A 371 4.23 -15.30 6.41
C ASP A 371 3.03 -15.28 5.46
N PHE A 372 3.24 -15.85 4.25
CA PHE A 372 2.26 -15.80 3.16
C PHE A 372 1.23 -16.94 3.20
N GLY A 373 1.23 -17.80 4.22
CA GLY A 373 0.37 -18.98 4.31
C GLY A 373 -1.15 -18.73 4.24
N CYS A 374 -1.63 -17.50 4.46
CA CYS A 374 -3.04 -17.11 4.33
C CYS A 374 -3.37 -16.26 3.09
N CYS A 375 -2.39 -15.98 2.23
CA CYS A 375 -2.55 -15.01 1.15
C CYS A 375 -3.52 -15.48 0.05
N LEU A 376 -4.21 -14.51 -0.57
CA LEU A 376 -4.89 -14.68 -1.85
C LEU A 376 -3.91 -14.29 -2.95
N ALA A 377 -3.68 -15.15 -3.93
CA ALA A 377 -2.83 -14.86 -5.08
C ALA A 377 -3.59 -15.18 -6.38
N GLN A 378 -3.86 -14.18 -7.21
CA GLN A 378 -4.66 -14.30 -8.43
C GLN A 378 -3.93 -13.76 -9.65
N SER A 379 -3.88 -14.54 -10.73
CA SER A 379 -3.21 -14.17 -11.99
C SER A 379 -3.79 -12.91 -12.63
N ASP A 380 -5.12 -12.74 -12.57
CA ASP A 380 -5.85 -11.61 -13.16
C ASP A 380 -5.76 -10.27 -12.39
N CYS A 381 -5.03 -10.25 -11.27
CA CYS A 381 -4.84 -9.10 -10.38
C CYS A 381 -6.12 -8.49 -9.78
N LYS A 382 -7.29 -9.15 -9.83
CA LYS A 382 -8.54 -8.52 -9.35
C LYS A 382 -8.71 -8.48 -7.83
N LEU A 383 -8.02 -9.37 -7.09
CA LEU A 383 -8.15 -9.49 -5.63
C LEU A 383 -9.60 -9.77 -5.17
N GLN A 384 -10.32 -10.53 -5.99
CA GLN A 384 -11.74 -10.82 -5.87
C GLN A 384 -11.95 -12.30 -5.55
N LEU A 385 -12.37 -12.59 -4.33
CA LEU A 385 -12.64 -13.96 -3.86
C LEU A 385 -14.14 -14.29 -3.99
N PRO A 386 -14.53 -15.29 -4.80
CA PRO A 386 -15.90 -15.81 -4.80
C PRO A 386 -16.26 -16.36 -3.41
N PHE A 387 -17.41 -15.93 -2.87
CA PHE A 387 -17.84 -16.25 -1.51
C PHE A 387 -19.20 -16.95 -1.51
N ASN A 388 -19.21 -18.17 -2.02
CA ASN A 388 -20.42 -18.98 -2.22
C ASN A 388 -20.89 -19.73 -0.96
N SER A 389 -20.03 -19.90 0.06
CA SER A 389 -20.32 -20.68 1.27
C SER A 389 -19.49 -20.19 2.46
N MET A 390 -19.89 -20.56 3.68
CA MET A 390 -19.16 -20.20 4.92
C MET A 390 -17.80 -20.89 5.05
N TRP A 391 -17.58 -21.98 4.31
CA TRP A 391 -16.34 -22.76 4.34
C TRP A 391 -15.20 -22.14 3.52
N VAL A 392 -15.47 -21.10 2.73
CA VAL A 392 -14.44 -20.36 2.01
C VAL A 392 -13.57 -19.59 3.01
N ASN A 393 -12.29 -19.95 3.09
CA ASN A 393 -11.30 -19.27 3.92
C ASN A 393 -11.20 -17.78 3.50
N ARG A 394 -11.43 -16.86 4.47
CA ARG A 394 -11.35 -15.39 4.31
C ARG A 394 -10.06 -14.74 4.82
N GLY A 395 -9.21 -15.44 5.56
CA GLY A 395 -7.94 -14.92 6.09
C GLY A 395 -7.50 -15.64 7.36
N GLY A 396 -6.33 -15.26 7.89
CA GLY A 396 -5.77 -15.85 9.12
C GLY A 396 -6.27 -15.13 10.38
N ASN A 397 -5.97 -13.83 10.50
CA ASN A 397 -6.29 -13.01 11.66
C ASN A 397 -7.72 -12.46 11.60
N ALA A 398 -8.62 -13.05 12.38
CA ALA A 398 -10.00 -12.60 12.52
C ALA A 398 -10.12 -11.18 13.13
N SER A 399 -9.26 -10.82 14.08
CA SER A 399 -9.31 -9.50 14.75
C SER A 399 -8.94 -8.35 13.82
N LEU A 400 -7.97 -8.54 12.92
CA LEU A 400 -7.61 -7.56 11.89
C LEU A 400 -8.23 -7.85 10.51
N MET A 401 -9.26 -8.68 10.44
CA MET A 401 -10.05 -8.88 9.22
C MET A 401 -10.82 -7.59 8.91
N ALA A 402 -10.53 -6.97 7.76
CA ALA A 402 -11.12 -5.69 7.37
C ALA A 402 -12.67 -5.76 7.31
N PRO A 403 -13.40 -4.65 7.57
CA PRO A 403 -14.85 -4.69 7.79
C PRO A 403 -15.62 -5.29 6.61
N GLU A 404 -15.27 -4.94 5.38
CA GLU A 404 -15.88 -5.47 4.15
C GLU A 404 -15.69 -6.98 3.97
N VAL A 405 -14.63 -7.56 4.55
CA VAL A 405 -14.39 -9.02 4.58
C VAL A 405 -15.14 -9.66 5.74
N ALA A 406 -15.10 -9.03 6.92
CA ALA A 406 -15.71 -9.53 8.15
C ALA A 406 -17.24 -9.57 8.07
N THR A 407 -17.87 -8.53 7.52
CA THR A 407 -19.34 -8.43 7.36
C THR A 407 -19.86 -9.04 6.06
N ALA A 408 -19.02 -9.69 5.25
CA ALA A 408 -19.47 -10.38 4.05
C ALA A 408 -20.40 -11.55 4.42
N VAL A 409 -21.51 -11.68 3.69
CA VAL A 409 -22.49 -12.78 3.82
C VAL A 409 -22.36 -13.66 2.57
N PRO A 410 -22.22 -14.99 2.69
CA PRO A 410 -22.01 -15.84 1.54
C PRO A 410 -23.28 -15.97 0.70
N GLY A 411 -23.11 -16.17 -0.60
CA GLY A 411 -24.23 -16.35 -1.51
C GLY A 411 -23.79 -16.57 -2.95
N TRP A 412 -24.72 -17.00 -3.79
CA TRP A 412 -24.44 -17.21 -5.21
C TRP A 412 -24.11 -15.87 -5.89
N GLY A 413 -22.97 -15.82 -6.59
CA GLY A 413 -22.45 -14.59 -7.20
C GLY A 413 -21.86 -13.56 -6.24
N VAL A 414 -21.80 -13.82 -4.92
CA VAL A 414 -21.14 -12.91 -3.98
C VAL A 414 -19.62 -13.00 -4.14
N VAL A 415 -18.97 -11.84 -4.11
CA VAL A 415 -17.52 -11.67 -4.22
C VAL A 415 -17.04 -10.73 -3.12
N ILE A 416 -15.94 -11.10 -2.45
CA ILE A 416 -15.23 -10.23 -1.51
C ILE A 416 -14.05 -9.57 -2.23
N ASP A 417 -13.98 -8.25 -2.16
CA ASP A 417 -12.88 -7.43 -2.70
C ASP A 417 -11.82 -7.19 -1.62
N TYR A 418 -10.60 -7.67 -1.84
CA TYR A 418 -9.47 -7.50 -0.93
C TYR A 418 -8.54 -6.33 -1.29
N SER A 419 -8.81 -5.58 -2.37
CA SER A 419 -7.93 -4.52 -2.90
C SER A 419 -7.53 -3.42 -1.91
N LYS A 420 -8.29 -3.25 -0.82
CA LYS A 420 -8.01 -2.32 0.27
C LYS A 420 -8.05 -2.96 1.67
N ALA A 421 -8.13 -4.28 1.76
CA ALA A 421 -8.27 -4.99 3.05
C ALA A 421 -6.98 -4.90 3.88
N ASP A 422 -5.83 -5.25 3.30
CA ASP A 422 -4.54 -5.16 4.00
C ASP A 422 -4.18 -3.71 4.37
N ALA A 423 -4.61 -2.73 3.58
CA ALA A 423 -4.41 -1.30 3.88
C ALA A 423 -5.15 -0.87 5.16
N TRP A 424 -6.32 -1.47 5.44
CA TRP A 424 -7.03 -1.27 6.71
C TRP A 424 -6.26 -1.88 7.89
N ALA A 425 -5.67 -3.07 7.71
CA ALA A 425 -4.82 -3.70 8.72
C ALA A 425 -3.57 -2.87 9.03
N VAL A 426 -2.94 -2.23 8.02
CA VAL A 426 -1.88 -1.23 8.26
C VAL A 426 -2.37 -0.07 9.11
N GLY A 427 -3.61 0.41 8.90
CA GLY A 427 -4.23 1.43 9.74
C GLY A 427 -4.35 1.02 11.21
N ALA A 428 -4.63 -0.25 11.49
CA ALA A 428 -4.67 -0.79 12.85
C ALA A 428 -3.27 -0.91 13.48
N ILE A 429 -2.31 -1.53 12.76
CA ILE A 429 -0.90 -1.68 13.18
C ILE A 429 -0.23 -0.32 13.43
N SER A 430 -0.68 0.74 12.73
CA SER A 430 -0.18 2.11 12.93
C SER A 430 -0.35 2.61 14.36
N TYR A 431 -1.35 2.16 15.12
CA TYR A 431 -1.48 2.52 16.54
C TYR A 431 -0.30 1.98 17.36
N GLU A 432 0.04 0.70 17.16
CA GLU A 432 1.18 0.05 17.83
C GLU A 432 2.48 0.79 17.49
N ILE A 433 2.69 1.12 16.22
CA ILE A 433 3.86 1.88 15.74
C ILE A 433 4.00 3.24 16.43
N PHE A 434 2.89 3.88 16.84
CA PHE A 434 2.90 5.15 17.55
C PHE A 434 2.71 5.02 19.08
N GLY A 435 3.03 3.85 19.65
CA GLY A 435 3.02 3.63 21.10
C GLY A 435 1.61 3.64 21.71
N GLN A 436 0.59 3.28 20.93
CA GLN A 436 -0.78 3.08 21.39
C GLN A 436 -1.17 1.61 21.26
N PRO A 437 -2.03 1.06 22.13
CA PRO A 437 -2.60 -0.26 21.92
C PRO A 437 -3.34 -0.33 20.59
N ASN A 438 -3.19 -1.45 19.86
CA ASN A 438 -4.01 -1.71 18.67
C ASN A 438 -5.50 -1.67 19.07
N PRO A 439 -6.36 -0.85 18.43
CA PRO A 439 -7.76 -0.72 18.82
C PRO A 439 -8.56 -2.03 18.76
N PHE A 440 -8.09 -3.02 18.00
CA PHE A 440 -8.78 -4.28 17.72
C PHE A 440 -8.17 -5.50 18.46
N TYR A 441 -7.10 -5.30 19.24
CA TYR A 441 -6.50 -6.34 20.07
C TYR A 441 -6.72 -6.06 21.56
N ARG A 442 -7.78 -6.65 22.17
CA ARG A 442 -7.99 -6.84 23.62
C ARG A 442 -9.35 -7.52 23.88
N ALA A 443 -9.56 -8.04 25.09
CA ALA A 443 -10.86 -8.55 25.54
C ALA A 443 -11.97 -7.49 25.56
N VAL A 444 -11.60 -6.20 25.65
CA VAL A 444 -12.49 -5.02 25.54
C VAL A 444 -12.11 -4.17 24.32
N GLY A 445 -11.49 -4.79 23.31
CA GLY A 445 -11.13 -4.13 22.05
C GLY A 445 -12.35 -3.82 21.18
N LEU A 446 -12.16 -2.94 20.19
CA LEU A 446 -13.13 -2.75 19.11
C LEU A 446 -13.16 -3.99 18.23
N GLU A 447 -14.34 -4.35 17.73
CA GLU A 447 -14.50 -5.47 16.83
C GLU A 447 -14.66 -4.97 15.39
N SER A 448 -13.85 -5.47 14.45
CA SER A 448 -13.79 -4.98 13.07
C SER A 448 -15.17 -5.01 12.37
N ARG A 449 -15.99 -6.05 12.65
CA ARG A 449 -17.34 -6.18 12.08
C ARG A 449 -18.29 -5.05 12.50
N SER A 450 -18.15 -4.47 13.70
CA SER A 450 -19.20 -3.66 14.35
C SER A 450 -18.78 -2.28 14.86
N TYR A 451 -17.47 -1.98 15.02
CA TYR A 451 -16.99 -0.69 15.53
C TYR A 451 -17.53 0.50 14.72
N GLN A 452 -17.69 1.65 15.37
CA GLN A 452 -17.98 2.94 14.73
C GLN A 452 -16.70 3.76 14.66
N GLU A 453 -16.50 4.48 13.55
CA GLU A 453 -15.25 5.23 13.29
C GLU A 453 -14.95 6.29 14.37
N LYS A 454 -15.97 6.83 15.04
CA LYS A 454 -15.85 7.75 16.19
C LYS A 454 -15.40 7.10 17.52
N GLN A 455 -15.35 5.77 17.59
CA GLN A 455 -14.86 5.03 18.77
C GLN A 455 -13.36 4.73 18.69
N LEU A 456 -12.71 5.02 17.55
CA LEU A 456 -11.27 4.90 17.41
C LEU A 456 -10.57 5.83 18.42
N PRO A 457 -9.60 5.34 19.22
CA PRO A 457 -8.87 6.17 20.16
C PRO A 457 -8.17 7.35 19.46
N PRO A 458 -8.05 8.53 20.11
CA PRO A 458 -7.29 9.64 19.54
C PRO A 458 -5.82 9.26 19.42
N LEU A 459 -5.19 9.63 18.30
CA LEU A 459 -3.77 9.47 18.09
C LEU A 459 -2.98 10.56 18.85
N PRO A 460 -1.76 10.26 19.37
CA PRO A 460 -0.92 11.24 20.04
C PRO A 460 -0.72 12.53 19.23
N SER A 461 -1.00 13.68 19.86
CA SER A 461 -0.95 15.02 19.24
C SER A 461 0.39 15.36 18.58
N GLY A 462 1.47 14.73 19.04
CA GLY A 462 2.81 14.89 18.49
C GLY A 462 3.03 14.31 17.09
N ILE A 463 2.15 13.42 16.60
CA ILE A 463 2.23 12.83 15.25
C ILE A 463 1.83 13.89 14.22
N PRO A 464 2.54 14.04 13.07
CA PRO A 464 2.14 15.00 12.06
C PRO A 464 0.69 14.77 11.62
N ALA A 465 -0.14 15.81 11.62
CA ALA A 465 -1.58 15.65 11.42
C ALA A 465 -1.97 15.09 10.02
N ASP A 466 -1.11 15.25 9.01
CA ASP A 466 -1.27 14.60 7.70
C ASP A 466 -1.06 13.06 7.80
N VAL A 467 -0.26 12.56 8.75
CA VAL A 467 -0.09 11.12 9.06
C VAL A 467 -1.28 10.60 9.88
N GLN A 468 -1.75 11.38 10.87
CA GLN A 468 -2.97 11.05 11.62
C GLN A 468 -4.19 10.89 10.68
N LEU A 469 -4.32 11.80 9.70
CA LEU A 469 -5.34 11.74 8.66
C LEU A 469 -5.24 10.44 7.82
N VAL A 470 -4.03 10.03 7.42
CA VAL A 470 -3.84 8.76 6.68
C VAL A 470 -4.36 7.58 7.52
N ILE A 471 -3.99 7.49 8.80
CA ILE A 471 -4.43 6.38 9.68
C ILE A 471 -5.95 6.36 9.84
N GLN A 472 -6.57 7.52 10.07
CA GLN A 472 -8.03 7.67 10.16
C GLN A 472 -8.75 7.30 8.84
N LEU A 473 -8.15 7.63 7.69
CA LEU A 473 -8.69 7.28 6.37
C LEU A 473 -8.54 5.79 6.05
N LEU A 474 -7.42 5.15 6.44
CA LEU A 474 -7.22 3.71 6.31
C LEU A 474 -8.25 2.94 7.15
N LEU A 475 -8.60 3.42 8.33
CA LEU A 475 -9.62 2.84 9.21
C LEU A 475 -11.06 3.25 8.89
N ARG A 476 -11.35 3.75 7.67
CA ARG A 476 -12.74 3.88 7.19
C ARG A 476 -13.35 2.50 6.95
N ARG A 477 -14.59 2.30 7.42
CA ARG A 477 -15.34 1.03 7.27
C ARG A 477 -15.75 0.76 5.83
N ASN A 478 -16.16 1.80 5.12
CA ASN A 478 -16.55 1.67 3.72
C ASN A 478 -15.29 1.74 2.84
N PRO A 479 -14.91 0.65 2.13
CA PRO A 479 -13.69 0.62 1.32
C PRO A 479 -13.70 1.62 0.16
N SER A 480 -14.87 2.05 -0.33
CA SER A 480 -14.97 3.11 -1.34
C SER A 480 -14.60 4.51 -0.79
N LYS A 481 -14.61 4.69 0.54
CA LYS A 481 -14.13 5.91 1.23
C LYS A 481 -12.69 5.78 1.75
N ARG A 482 -12.10 4.59 1.66
CA ARG A 482 -10.72 4.30 2.05
C ARG A 482 -9.78 4.59 0.87
N PRO A 483 -8.61 5.23 1.04
CA PRO A 483 -7.60 5.30 0.00
C PRO A 483 -7.06 3.89 -0.33
N SER A 484 -6.52 3.71 -1.53
CA SER A 484 -5.69 2.53 -1.84
C SER A 484 -4.36 2.61 -1.07
N ALA A 485 -3.63 1.50 -0.99
CA ALA A 485 -2.28 1.51 -0.41
C ALA A 485 -1.35 2.50 -1.13
N ARG A 486 -1.43 2.60 -2.48
CA ARG A 486 -0.69 3.59 -3.26
C ARG A 486 -1.04 5.04 -2.89
N VAL A 487 -2.32 5.36 -2.85
CA VAL A 487 -2.78 6.73 -2.50
C VAL A 487 -2.32 7.09 -1.09
N ALA A 488 -2.47 6.18 -0.12
CA ALA A 488 -2.03 6.40 1.24
C ALA A 488 -0.50 6.55 1.35
N ALA A 489 0.28 5.74 0.61
CA ALA A 489 1.74 5.90 0.52
C ALA A 489 2.11 7.25 -0.10
N ASN A 490 1.43 7.67 -1.19
CA ASN A 490 1.64 8.97 -1.82
C ASN A 490 1.35 10.13 -0.85
N MET A 491 0.30 10.03 -0.03
CA MET A 491 0.01 11.02 1.02
C MET A 491 1.17 11.12 2.04
N LEU A 492 1.76 10.00 2.44
CA LEU A 492 2.91 9.99 3.35
C LEU A 492 4.20 10.51 2.70
N HIS A 493 4.48 10.18 1.43
CA HIS A 493 5.60 10.77 0.67
C HIS A 493 5.50 12.29 0.60
N LEU A 494 4.31 12.78 0.26
CA LEU A 494 3.97 14.20 0.21
C LEU A 494 4.08 14.88 1.59
N SER A 495 3.70 14.20 2.68
CA SER A 495 3.85 14.70 4.05
C SER A 495 5.32 14.74 4.52
N LEU A 496 6.13 13.73 4.17
CA LEU A 496 7.51 13.61 4.60
C LEU A 496 8.46 14.54 3.84
N TRP A 497 8.35 14.59 2.50
CA TRP A 497 9.29 15.30 1.61
C TRP A 497 8.62 16.38 0.74
N GLY A 498 7.29 16.39 0.61
CA GLY A 498 6.53 17.27 -0.31
C GLY A 498 5.91 18.53 0.29
N ARG A 499 6.06 18.79 1.61
CA ARG A 499 5.35 19.88 2.32
C ARG A 499 5.39 21.25 1.66
N LYS A 500 6.52 21.65 1.05
CA LYS A 500 6.64 22.94 0.33
C LYS A 500 5.77 23.02 -0.93
N ALA A 501 5.62 21.91 -1.67
CA ALA A 501 4.78 21.86 -2.87
C ALA A 501 3.28 21.98 -2.54
N LEU A 502 2.89 21.56 -1.33
CA LEU A 502 1.52 21.58 -0.82
C LEU A 502 1.16 22.87 -0.05
N ALA A 503 2.02 23.88 -0.03
CA ALA A 503 1.87 25.02 0.87
C ALA A 503 0.84 26.08 0.40
N ASN A 504 0.57 26.17 -0.91
CA ASN A 504 -0.30 27.20 -1.48
C ASN A 504 -1.63 26.57 -1.95
N GLN A 505 -2.76 27.17 -1.55
CA GLN A 505 -4.10 26.61 -1.72
C GLN A 505 -4.75 26.86 -3.11
N ASP A 506 -4.12 27.65 -3.98
CA ASP A 506 -4.72 28.01 -5.28
C ASP A 506 -4.78 26.83 -6.26
N SER A 507 -5.85 26.81 -7.06
CA SER A 507 -6.37 25.66 -7.82
C SER A 507 -5.55 25.18 -9.04
N VAL A 508 -4.23 25.39 -9.04
CA VAL A 508 -3.26 24.82 -10.00
C VAL A 508 -2.13 24.08 -9.24
N GLY A 509 -2.52 23.24 -8.28
CA GLY A 509 -1.58 22.54 -7.39
C GLY A 509 -0.75 21.45 -8.09
N LEU A 510 -1.30 20.76 -9.09
CA LEU A 510 -0.67 19.58 -9.69
C LEU A 510 0.62 19.92 -10.47
N ARG A 511 0.66 21.08 -11.12
CA ARG A 511 1.87 21.61 -11.78
C ARG A 511 3.01 21.85 -10.78
N LYS A 512 2.73 22.48 -9.63
CA LYS A 512 3.72 22.67 -8.56
C LYS A 512 4.22 21.34 -7.98
N VAL A 513 3.36 20.31 -7.96
CA VAL A 513 3.77 18.95 -7.59
C VAL A 513 4.65 18.33 -8.67
N ALA A 514 4.37 18.51 -9.97
CA ALA A 514 5.25 18.08 -11.06
C ALA A 514 6.62 18.78 -11.03
N ASP A 515 6.65 20.10 -10.83
CA ASP A 515 7.89 20.88 -10.63
C ASP A 515 8.70 20.36 -9.42
N TRP A 516 8.02 20.03 -8.32
CA TRP A 516 8.65 19.40 -7.16
C TRP A 516 9.15 17.98 -7.44
N LEU A 517 8.41 17.17 -8.22
CA LEU A 517 8.83 15.83 -8.63
C LEU A 517 10.10 15.86 -9.48
N LEU A 518 10.25 16.84 -10.38
CA LEU A 518 11.48 17.09 -11.13
C LEU A 518 12.65 17.48 -10.21
N CYS A 519 12.40 18.32 -9.19
CA CYS A 519 13.40 18.60 -8.17
C CYS A 519 13.77 17.36 -7.34
N GLN A 520 12.79 16.52 -6.96
CA GLN A 520 13.06 15.29 -6.20
C GLN A 520 13.79 14.24 -7.02
N SER A 521 13.46 14.07 -8.31
CA SER A 521 14.15 13.12 -9.18
C SER A 521 15.65 13.44 -9.28
N ALA A 522 15.99 14.72 -9.50
CA ALA A 522 17.37 15.20 -9.46
C ALA A 522 18.05 14.89 -8.11
N VAL A 523 17.41 15.21 -6.97
CA VAL A 523 17.96 14.93 -5.62
C VAL A 523 18.21 13.42 -5.41
N VAL A 524 17.28 12.56 -5.81
CA VAL A 524 17.38 11.09 -5.61
C VAL A 524 18.43 10.45 -6.53
N LEU A 525 18.64 11.01 -7.72
CA LEU A 525 19.73 10.63 -8.62
C LEU A 525 21.08 11.07 -8.06
N LEU A 526 21.24 12.34 -7.66
CA LEU A 526 22.47 12.89 -7.12
C LEU A 526 22.91 12.18 -5.82
N LYS A 527 21.97 11.90 -4.89
CA LYS A 527 22.23 11.05 -3.71
C LYS A 527 22.67 9.62 -4.08
N GLY A 528 22.32 9.14 -5.28
CA GLY A 528 22.77 7.86 -5.80
C GLY A 528 24.20 7.88 -6.34
N CYS A 529 24.72 9.06 -6.69
CA CYS A 529 26.08 9.26 -7.20
C CYS A 529 27.11 9.50 -6.09
N SER A 530 26.70 10.02 -4.93
CA SER A 530 27.62 10.51 -3.88
C SER A 530 28.22 9.44 -2.94
N GLY A 531 27.89 8.16 -3.12
CA GLY A 531 28.53 7.02 -2.43
C GLY A 531 28.21 6.89 -0.93
N LEU A 532 27.37 5.92 -0.58
CA LEU A 532 27.26 5.27 0.75
C LEU A 532 27.02 6.10 2.03
N ARG A 533 26.96 7.44 1.99
CA ARG A 533 26.72 8.31 3.16
C ARG A 533 25.30 8.90 3.21
N GLY A 534 24.29 8.03 3.28
CA GLY A 534 22.94 8.47 3.59
C GLY A 534 21.90 7.35 3.64
N ASN A 535 20.99 7.50 4.60
CA ASN A 535 19.87 6.62 4.94
C ASN A 535 19.33 5.84 3.73
N MET A 536 19.65 4.55 3.71
CA MET A 536 19.43 3.68 2.56
C MET A 536 17.94 3.42 2.37
N VAL A 537 17.21 3.28 3.48
CA VAL A 537 15.76 3.05 3.49
C VAL A 537 15.00 4.28 2.96
N GLU A 538 15.32 5.50 3.43
CA GLU A 538 14.70 6.72 2.88
C GLU A 538 15.00 6.88 1.38
N ALA A 539 16.23 6.61 0.94
CA ALA A 539 16.59 6.70 -0.47
C ALA A 539 15.89 5.65 -1.35
N GLU A 540 15.64 4.43 -0.83
CA GLU A 540 14.84 3.41 -1.51
C GLU A 540 13.36 3.78 -1.57
N LEU A 541 12.78 4.29 -0.48
CA LEU A 541 11.40 4.79 -0.45
C LEU A 541 11.19 5.89 -1.49
N GLN A 542 12.08 6.89 -1.53
CA GLN A 542 12.01 7.95 -2.53
C GLN A 542 12.14 7.41 -3.98
N ARG A 543 12.93 6.35 -4.22
CA ARG A 543 13.00 5.68 -5.53
C ARG A 543 11.74 4.88 -5.86
N SER A 544 11.15 4.17 -4.89
CA SER A 544 9.90 3.42 -5.09
C SER A 544 8.79 4.37 -5.54
N PHE A 545 8.61 5.48 -4.82
CA PHE A 545 7.66 6.54 -5.15
C PHE A 545 7.81 7.02 -6.60
N LEU A 546 9.02 7.43 -6.98
CA LEU A 546 9.28 7.95 -8.34
C LEU A 546 9.13 6.86 -9.42
N SER A 547 9.38 5.58 -9.10
CA SER A 547 9.17 4.46 -10.04
C SER A 547 7.70 4.05 -10.21
N ASN A 548 6.85 4.40 -9.23
CA ASN A 548 5.44 4.03 -9.14
C ASN A 548 4.51 5.24 -9.23
N LEU A 549 4.98 6.37 -9.78
CA LEU A 549 4.13 7.54 -10.05
C LEU A 549 2.97 7.19 -10.98
N ASP A 550 1.79 7.65 -10.59
CA ASP A 550 0.60 7.72 -11.42
C ASP A 550 -0.08 9.07 -11.10
N LEU A 551 -0.57 9.76 -12.13
CA LEU A 551 -1.09 11.11 -11.96
C LEU A 551 -2.45 11.12 -11.25
N GLU A 552 -3.30 10.11 -11.47
CA GLU A 552 -4.61 10.01 -10.82
C GLU A 552 -4.45 9.68 -9.33
N ASP A 553 -3.65 8.66 -8.99
CA ASP A 553 -3.34 8.32 -7.59
C ASP A 553 -2.68 9.51 -6.84
N LEU A 554 -1.80 10.26 -7.51
CA LEU A 554 -1.16 11.44 -6.93
C LEU A 554 -2.14 12.60 -6.73
N ARG A 555 -3.01 12.87 -7.71
CA ARG A 555 -4.08 13.89 -7.61
C ARG A 555 -5.06 13.54 -6.49
N THR A 556 -5.41 12.26 -6.36
CA THR A 556 -6.26 11.75 -5.26
C THR A 556 -5.58 11.91 -3.90
N ALA A 557 -4.28 11.61 -3.78
CA ALA A 557 -3.52 11.82 -2.55
C ALA A 557 -3.45 13.31 -2.14
N VAL A 558 -3.19 14.21 -3.09
CA VAL A 558 -3.23 15.66 -2.86
C VAL A 558 -4.63 16.10 -2.43
N GLY A 559 -5.68 15.61 -3.09
CA GLY A 559 -7.08 15.90 -2.75
C GLY A 559 -7.44 15.53 -1.31
N PHE A 560 -7.06 14.32 -0.86
CA PHE A 560 -7.26 13.92 0.55
C PHE A 560 -6.50 14.82 1.53
N LEU A 561 -5.25 15.17 1.24
CA LEU A 561 -4.44 16.04 2.11
C LEU A 561 -5.02 17.46 2.22
N LEU A 562 -5.47 18.05 1.11
CA LEU A 562 -6.11 19.37 1.11
C LEU A 562 -7.43 19.35 1.88
N TYR A 563 -8.31 18.39 1.60
CA TYR A 563 -9.58 18.21 2.32
C TYR A 563 -9.39 18.07 3.84
N GLY A 564 -8.40 17.27 4.25
CA GLY A 564 -8.08 17.10 5.67
C GLY A 564 -7.46 18.35 6.31
N ARG A 565 -6.94 19.31 5.55
CA ARG A 565 -6.48 20.62 6.06
C ARG A 565 -7.63 21.61 6.17
N GLU A 566 -8.53 21.65 5.19
CA GLU A 566 -9.77 22.45 5.23
C GLU A 566 -10.63 22.07 6.43
N GLN A 567 -10.84 20.77 6.69
CA GLN A 567 -11.57 20.32 7.89
C GLN A 567 -10.93 20.81 9.19
N ARG A 568 -9.60 20.78 9.29
CA ARG A 568 -8.88 21.30 10.48
C ARG A 568 -9.04 22.80 10.62
N GLN A 569 -8.93 23.57 9.53
CA GLN A 569 -9.17 25.02 9.55
C GLN A 569 -10.60 25.35 9.96
N ALA A 570 -11.60 24.62 9.45
CA ALA A 570 -12.99 24.79 9.84
C ALA A 570 -13.21 24.49 11.34
N CYS A 571 -12.62 23.41 11.87
CA CYS A 571 -12.70 23.11 13.30
C CYS A 571 -12.04 24.19 14.17
N VAL A 572 -10.86 24.70 13.79
CA VAL A 572 -10.15 25.77 14.52
C VAL A 572 -10.90 27.10 14.47
N LEU A 573 -11.65 27.38 13.41
CA LEU A 573 -12.50 28.58 13.29
C LEU A 573 -13.87 28.43 13.99
N SER A 574 -14.22 27.23 14.46
CA SER A 574 -15.47 26.93 15.15
C SER A 574 -15.33 26.70 16.67
N ALA A 575 -14.09 26.75 17.17
CA ALA A 575 -13.72 26.55 18.57
C ALA A 575 -13.13 27.85 19.15
#